data_AF-A0A3M1ADG1-F1
#
_entry.id   AF-A0A3M1ADG1-F1
#
_cell.length_a   1.000
_cell.length_b   1.000
_cell.length_c   1.000
_cell.angle_alpha   90.00
_cell.angle_beta   90.00
_cell.angle_gamma   90.00
#
_symmetry.space_group_name_H-M   'P 1'
#
loop_
_entity.id
_entity.type
_entity.pdbx_description
1 polymer ?
#
loop_
_entity_poly.entity_id
_entity_poly.type
_entity_poly.pdbx_seq_one_letter_code
_entity_poly.pdbx_strand_id
1 'polypeptide(L)'
;MSARAERAGAAAGHDTAGRPTRAFVLHPDIPSRGQDETRRRRDPARALEEAVALAAALPDLEVVGAEVVRLARPHPGTLFGAGKLEELGRRFKEEGVDLVLVDGP
;
A
#
# COMPACT_ATOMS: atom_id res chain seq x y z
N MET A 1 8.06 15.98 -53.62
CA MET A 1 6.99 15.78 -52.62
C MET A 1 7.54 14.85 -51.56
N SER A 2 7.85 15.43 -50.39
CA SER A 2 8.49 14.77 -49.25
C SER A 2 7.43 14.02 -48.44
N ALA A 3 7.51 12.69 -48.37
CA ALA A 3 6.71 11.90 -47.44
C ALA A 3 7.47 11.78 -46.13
N ARG A 4 6.88 12.40 -45.11
CA ARG A 4 7.40 12.60 -43.76
C ARG A 4 7.63 11.25 -43.08
N ALA A 5 8.81 11.08 -42.49
CA ALA A 5 9.13 9.97 -41.62
C ALA A 5 8.27 10.04 -40.35
N GLU A 6 7.47 9.01 -40.09
CA GLU A 6 6.88 8.79 -38.78
C GLU A 6 7.92 8.17 -37.84
N ARG A 7 8.45 9.00 -36.95
CA ARG A 7 9.00 8.55 -35.67
C ARG A 7 8.30 9.33 -34.57
N ALA A 8 7.66 8.60 -33.65
CA ALA A 8 7.91 8.74 -32.22
C ALA A 8 7.08 7.68 -31.49
N GLY A 9 7.76 6.71 -30.89
CA GLY A 9 7.15 5.80 -29.92
C GLY A 9 6.64 6.60 -28.73
N ALA A 10 5.34 6.47 -28.44
CA ALA A 10 4.75 6.90 -27.20
C ALA A 10 4.63 5.66 -26.29
N ALA A 11 5.33 5.73 -25.14
CA ALA A 11 5.28 4.85 -23.98
C ALA A 11 4.64 3.47 -24.20
N ALA A 12 5.48 2.47 -24.48
CA ALA A 12 5.07 1.07 -24.32
C ALA A 12 4.75 0.86 -22.83
N GLY A 13 3.47 0.97 -22.46
CA GLY A 13 2.98 0.50 -21.18
C GLY A 13 3.39 -0.95 -21.03
N HIS A 14 3.89 -1.34 -19.85
CA HIS A 14 4.15 -2.73 -19.57
C HIS A 14 2.85 -3.51 -19.80
N ASP A 15 2.91 -4.56 -20.63
CA ASP A 15 1.78 -5.47 -20.80
C ASP A 15 1.50 -6.13 -19.45
N THR A 16 0.51 -5.60 -18.75
CA THR A 16 0.09 -6.00 -17.39
C THR A 16 -1.07 -6.99 -17.49
N ALA A 17 -1.18 -7.75 -18.59
CA ALA A 17 -2.19 -8.78 -18.80
C ALA A 17 -2.00 -10.04 -17.93
N GLY A 18 -1.54 -9.85 -16.69
CA GLY A 18 -1.46 -10.87 -15.64
C GLY A 18 -2.73 -10.94 -14.81
N ARG A 19 -2.83 -11.98 -13.97
CA ARG A 19 -3.86 -12.04 -12.92
C ARG A 19 -3.74 -10.79 -12.02
N PRO A 20 -4.86 -10.21 -11.53
CA PRO A 20 -4.80 -9.11 -10.57
C PRO A 20 -3.88 -9.44 -9.39
N THR A 21 -3.03 -8.49 -9.02
CA THR A 21 -2.11 -8.62 -7.89
C THR A 21 -2.91 -8.61 -6.59
N ARG A 22 -2.78 -9.64 -5.76
CA ARG A 22 -3.52 -9.74 -4.49
C ARG A 22 -2.86 -8.85 -3.44
N ALA A 23 -3.52 -7.78 -3.05
CA ALA A 23 -2.99 -6.77 -2.16
C ALA A 23 -3.66 -6.74 -0.80
N PHE A 24 -2.87 -6.53 0.24
CA PHE A 24 -3.35 -6.27 1.59
C PHE A 24 -3.01 -4.83 1.98
N VAL A 25 -3.95 -4.10 2.58
CA VAL A 25 -3.75 -2.70 2.99
C VAL A 25 -3.51 -2.62 4.50
N LEU A 26 -2.41 -1.98 4.91
CA LEU A 26 -2.09 -1.70 6.30
C LEU A 26 -2.12 -0.20 6.56
N HIS A 27 -2.82 0.21 7.62
CA HIS A 27 -2.71 1.55 8.18
C HIS A 27 -2.02 1.48 9.56
N PRO A 28 -0.75 1.90 9.71
CA PRO A 28 -0.06 1.93 10.98
C PRO A 28 -0.57 3.06 11.89
N ASP A 29 -1.23 2.71 12.99
CA ASP A 29 -1.63 3.65 14.04
C ASP A 29 -0.41 3.90 14.97
N ILE A 30 0.24 5.04 14.78
CA ILE A 30 1.48 5.42 15.49
C ILE A 30 1.17 6.48 16.55
N PRO A 31 1.49 6.21 17.84
CA PRO A 31 1.35 7.16 18.92
C PRO A 31 2.19 8.42 18.66
N SER A 32 1.54 9.57 18.63
CA SER A 32 2.23 10.86 18.51
C SER A 32 3.06 11.15 19.77
N ARG A 33 4.36 11.39 19.59
CA ARG A 33 5.23 12.04 20.58
C ARG A 33 5.73 13.38 19.99
N GLY A 34 4.85 14.37 19.77
CA GLY A 34 5.25 15.70 19.28
C GLY A 34 4.23 16.44 18.39
N GLN A 35 4.54 17.73 18.13
CA GLN A 35 3.70 18.89 17.77
C GLN A 35 2.83 18.86 16.48
N ASP A 36 2.59 17.71 15.85
CA ASP A 36 1.70 17.62 14.67
C ASP A 36 0.41 16.84 15.03
N GLU A 37 -0.27 17.33 16.07
CA GLU A 37 -1.46 16.73 16.68
C GLU A 37 -2.70 16.78 15.76
N THR A 38 -2.72 17.72 14.82
CA THR A 38 -3.82 17.97 13.88
C THR A 38 -3.84 17.02 12.69
N ARG A 39 -2.67 16.58 12.20
CA ARG A 39 -2.58 15.62 11.07
C ARG A 39 -2.79 14.16 11.50
N ARG A 40 -2.44 13.85 12.76
CA ARG A 40 -2.42 12.47 13.30
C ARG A 40 -3.61 12.11 14.18
N ARG A 41 -4.64 12.98 14.24
CA ARG A 41 -5.92 12.74 14.90
C ARG A 41 -7.02 12.25 13.95
N ARG A 42 -6.69 11.87 12.71
CA ARG A 42 -7.66 11.14 11.88
C ARG A 42 -7.92 9.79 12.55
N ASP A 43 -9.20 9.43 12.68
CA ASP A 43 -9.60 8.12 13.14
C ASP A 43 -8.89 7.06 12.28
N PRO A 44 -8.07 6.16 12.86
CA PRO A 44 -7.35 5.16 12.10
C PRO A 44 -8.26 4.30 11.21
N ALA A 45 -9.51 4.09 11.61
CA ALA A 45 -10.49 3.39 10.78
C ALA A 45 -10.85 4.18 9.51
N ARG A 46 -11.03 5.51 9.63
CA ARG A 46 -11.29 6.38 8.48
C ARG A 46 -10.11 6.51 7.54
N ALA A 47 -8.89 6.55 8.10
CA ALA A 47 -7.67 6.54 7.30
C ALA A 47 -7.53 5.21 6.53
N LEU A 48 -7.82 4.08 7.19
CA LEU A 48 -7.85 2.78 6.51
C LEU A 48 -8.91 2.72 5.39
N GLU A 49 -10.12 3.22 5.65
CA GLU A 49 -11.19 3.29 4.62
C GLU A 49 -10.73 4.06 3.37
N GLU A 50 -10.07 5.21 3.56
CA GLU A 50 -9.50 6.01 2.47
C GLU A 50 -8.40 5.23 1.73
N ALA A 51 -7.45 4.64 2.45
CA ALA A 51 -6.36 3.85 1.86
C ALA A 51 -6.90 2.65 1.05
N VAL A 52 -7.94 1.97 1.53
CA VAL A 52 -8.62 0.89 0.82
C VAL A 52 -9.30 1.41 -0.45
N ALA A 53 -10.00 2.55 -0.36
CA ALA A 53 -10.65 3.15 -1.53
C ALA A 53 -9.64 3.55 -2.62
N LEU A 54 -8.49 4.09 -2.22
CA LEU A 54 -7.40 4.43 -3.13
C LEU A 54 -6.79 3.18 -3.77
N ALA A 55 -6.52 2.14 -2.97
CA ALA A 55 -6.01 0.86 -3.47
C ALA A 55 -6.97 0.22 -4.48
N ALA A 56 -8.27 0.18 -4.15
CA ALA A 56 -9.30 -0.39 -5.01
C ALA A 56 -9.50 0.38 -6.34
N ALA A 57 -9.01 1.63 -6.43
CA ALA A 57 -9.04 2.42 -7.65
C ALA A 57 -7.84 2.13 -8.58
N LEU A 58 -6.81 1.42 -8.10
CA LEU A 58 -5.66 1.06 -8.92
C LEU A 58 -6.01 -0.08 -9.89
N PRO A 59 -5.57 -0.01 -11.16
CA PRO A 59 -5.75 -1.11 -12.11
C PRO A 59 -4.98 -2.35 -11.67
N ASP A 60 -5.47 -3.53 -12.05
CA ASP A 60 -4.82 -4.83 -11.85
C ASP A 60 -4.48 -5.17 -10.37
N LEU A 61 -5.26 -4.62 -9.44
CA LEU A 61 -5.14 -4.87 -7.99
C LEU A 61 -6.41 -5.49 -7.44
N GLU A 62 -6.29 -6.57 -6.66
CA GLU A 62 -7.38 -7.16 -5.87
C GLU A 62 -7.09 -6.92 -4.39
N VAL A 63 -7.86 -6.06 -3.71
CA VAL A 63 -7.72 -5.87 -2.26
C VAL A 63 -8.36 -7.06 -1.54
N VAL A 64 -7.53 -7.89 -0.90
CA VAL A 64 -7.98 -9.14 -0.25
C VAL A 64 -8.14 -9.02 1.26
N GLY A 65 -7.65 -7.93 1.84
CA GLY A 65 -7.76 -7.65 3.26
C GLY A 65 -7.21 -6.27 3.61
N ALA A 66 -7.61 -5.77 4.78
CA ALA A 66 -7.15 -4.50 5.29
C ALA A 66 -7.17 -4.50 6.82
N GLU A 67 -6.20 -3.87 7.48
CA GLU A 67 -6.23 -3.70 8.93
C GLU A 67 -5.48 -2.45 9.40
N VAL A 68 -5.91 -1.94 10.55
CA VAL A 68 -5.13 -0.98 11.34
C VAL A 68 -4.12 -1.75 12.19
N VAL A 69 -2.84 -1.38 12.10
CA VAL A 69 -1.77 -1.97 12.91
C VAL A 69 -1.30 -0.95 13.94
N ARG A 70 -1.65 -1.15 15.20
CA ARG A 70 -1.12 -0.33 16.30
C ARG A 70 0.36 -0.59 16.52
N LEU A 71 1.16 0.47 16.47
CA LEU A 71 2.59 0.41 16.74
C LEU A 71 2.91 1.06 18.09
N ALA A 72 3.65 0.39 18.96
CA ALA A 72 4.14 1.06 20.18
C ALA A 72 5.12 2.20 19.85
N ARG A 73 5.92 2.01 18.80
CA ARG A 73 6.83 2.98 18.18
C ARG A 73 7.22 2.48 16.77
N PRO A 74 7.54 3.37 15.82
CA PRO A 74 8.06 2.95 14.53
C PRO A 74 9.52 2.47 14.65
N HIS A 75 9.87 1.43 13.90
CA HIS A 75 11.24 0.91 13.80
C HIS A 75 11.94 1.46 12.54
N PRO A 76 13.13 2.09 12.65
CA PRO A 76 13.87 2.54 11.48
C PRO A 76 14.18 1.39 10.52
N GLY A 77 13.97 1.62 9.22
CA GLY A 77 14.21 0.65 8.16
C GLY A 77 13.04 -0.31 7.89
N THR A 78 12.28 -0.72 8.92
CA THR A 78 11.23 -1.73 8.77
C THR A 78 9.81 -1.25 9.11
N LEU A 79 9.67 -0.10 9.76
CA LEU A 79 8.44 0.45 10.36
C LEU A 79 7.86 -0.41 11.48
N PHE A 80 7.67 -1.71 11.23
CA PHE A 80 7.21 -2.73 12.14
C PHE A 80 8.38 -3.41 12.88
N GLY A 81 8.12 -3.87 14.11
CA GLY A 81 9.08 -4.70 14.85
C GLY A 81 9.14 -6.14 14.32
N ALA A 82 10.23 -6.85 14.59
CA ALA A 82 10.48 -8.21 14.08
C ALA A 82 9.32 -9.19 14.35
N GLY A 83 8.79 -9.24 15.58
CA GLY A 83 7.66 -10.13 15.89
C GLY A 83 6.39 -9.83 15.09
N LYS A 84 6.09 -8.54 14.84
CA LYS A 84 4.94 -8.16 14.02
C LYS A 84 5.18 -8.48 12.54
N LEU A 85 6.41 -8.31 12.05
CA LEU A 85 6.78 -8.73 10.69
C LEU A 85 6.65 -10.24 10.50
N GLU A 86 7.08 -11.04 11.48
CA GLU A 86 6.93 -12.50 11.44
C GLU A 86 5.46 -12.92 11.43
N GLU A 87 4.65 -12.32 12.31
CA GLU A 87 3.20 -12.56 12.38
C GLU A 87 2.50 -12.23 11.05
N LEU A 88 2.70 -11.01 10.55
CA LEU A 88 2.11 -10.52 9.30
C LEU A 88 2.60 -11.35 8.11
N GLY A 89 3.91 -11.60 8.03
CA GLY A 89 4.53 -12.36 6.95
C GLY A 89 4.03 -13.79 6.87
N ARG A 90 3.78 -14.45 8.01
CA ARG A 90 3.14 -15.77 8.03
C ARG A 90 1.71 -15.68 7.49
N ARG A 91 0.90 -14.77 8.03
CA ARG A 91 -0.50 -14.60 7.61
C ARG A 91 -0.63 -14.32 6.12
N PHE A 92 0.18 -13.40 5.60
CA PHE A 92 0.18 -13.03 4.17
C PHE A 92 0.58 -14.18 3.25
N LYS A 93 1.51 -15.05 3.69
CA LYS A 93 1.84 -16.27 2.95
C LYS A 93 0.68 -17.27 2.94
N GLU A 94 -0.01 -17.44 4.07
CA GLU A 94 -1.17 -18.32 4.18
C GLU A 94 -2.36 -17.82 3.35
N GLU A 95 -2.58 -16.51 3.27
CA GLU A 95 -3.66 -15.87 2.51
C GLU A 95 -3.34 -15.67 1.01
N GLY A 96 -2.09 -15.94 0.59
CA GLY A 96 -1.62 -15.73 -0.78
C GLY A 96 -1.67 -14.25 -1.17
N VAL A 97 -1.13 -13.38 -0.32
CA VAL A 97 -0.95 -11.94 -0.58
C VAL A 97 0.36 -11.73 -1.34
N ASP A 98 0.26 -11.05 -2.48
CA ASP A 98 1.39 -10.76 -3.37
C ASP A 98 2.02 -9.39 -3.07
N LEU A 99 1.22 -8.44 -2.60
CA LEU A 99 1.62 -7.06 -2.32
C LEU A 99 1.02 -6.57 -0.99
N VAL A 100 1.80 -5.82 -0.23
CA VAL A 100 1.32 -5.13 0.97
C VAL A 100 1.45 -3.62 0.76
N LEU A 101 0.32 -2.92 0.77
CA LEU A 101 0.26 -1.46 0.75
C LEU A 101 0.32 -0.95 2.18
N VAL A 102 1.20 0.01 2.46
CA VAL A 102 1.34 0.62 3.79
C VAL A 102 1.02 2.10 3.69
N ASP A 103 -0.08 2.52 4.28
CA ASP A 103 -0.51 3.92 4.33
C ASP A 103 0.27 4.67 5.42
N GLY A 104 1.10 5.64 5.04
CA GLY A 104 2.01 6.33 5.97
C GLY A 104 1.31 7.35 6.89
N PRO A 105 1.92 7.68 8.05
CA PRO A 105 1.43 8.69 9.01
C PRO A 105 1.77 10.15 8.65
#